data_AF-A0A7J2HET3-F1
#
_entry.id   AF-A0A7J2HET3-F1
#
_cell.length_a   1.000
_cell.length_b   1.000
_cell.length_c   1.000
_cell.angle_alpha   90.00
_cell.angle_beta   90.00
_cell.angle_gamma   90.00
#
_symmetry.space_group_name_H-M   'P 1'
#
loop_
_entity.id
_entity.type
_entity.pdbx_description
1 polymer ?
#
loop_
_entity_poly.entity_id
_entity_poly.type
_entity_poly.pdbx_seq_one_letter_code
_entity_poly.pdbx_strand_id
1 'polypeptide(L)'
;MKVRGSELLACAAASGFILGLAATLTFGASHILQLPALSLALSRAIFVAKHVFQLLRLLGLEGFSSLVFSLGLGIFLNNLMVVGIIATAPILIFKAKPFSDKHFGKLYQRYGLRLFKPIGWRAYKVLAIILPFYALALQFYLIGGTVLSLGLDPFKLCFLIPELSAIISTCLIAVQPSMSENPLNRLPAYSELMRKAMPIIVSILFLAAILESYQLLSVF
;
A
#
# COMPACT_ATOMS: atom_id res chain seq x y z
N MET A 1 24.26 2.58 -11.58
CA MET A 1 23.40 1.53 -10.99
C MET A 1 21.95 1.76 -11.42
N LYS A 2 21.48 1.17 -12.54
CA LYS A 2 20.13 1.43 -13.08
C LYS A 2 19.10 0.31 -12.86
N VAL A 3 19.49 -0.86 -12.32
CA VAL A 3 18.66 -2.09 -12.35
C VAL A 3 18.21 -2.64 -10.98
N ARG A 4 18.65 -2.10 -9.83
CA ARG A 4 18.44 -2.79 -8.53
C ARG A 4 17.05 -2.62 -7.88
N GLY A 5 16.25 -1.62 -8.25
CA GLY A 5 14.99 -1.32 -7.55
C GLY A 5 13.85 -2.29 -7.85
N SER A 6 13.69 -2.66 -9.11
CA SER A 6 12.64 -3.55 -9.58
C SER A 6 12.88 -5.00 -9.17
N GLU A 7 14.13 -5.48 -9.24
CA GLU A 7 14.51 -6.83 -8.80
C GLU A 7 14.20 -7.04 -7.32
N LEU A 8 14.58 -6.06 -6.50
CA LEU A 8 14.34 -6.10 -5.06
C LEU A 8 12.83 -6.07 -4.72
N LEU A 9 12.02 -5.30 -5.47
CA LEU A 9 10.56 -5.33 -5.32
C LEU A 9 9.98 -6.68 -5.76
N ALA A 10 10.49 -7.29 -6.83
CA ALA A 10 10.08 -8.62 -7.25
C ALA A 10 10.42 -9.68 -6.19
N CYS A 11 11.61 -9.59 -5.56
CA CYS A 11 11.96 -10.45 -4.43
C CYS A 11 11.04 -10.24 -3.22
N ALA A 12 10.66 -8.99 -2.92
CA ALA A 12 9.71 -8.69 -1.85
C ALA A 12 8.32 -9.28 -2.13
N ALA A 13 7.84 -9.14 -3.37
CA ALA A 13 6.58 -9.75 -3.81
C ALA A 13 6.63 -11.29 -3.74
N ALA A 14 7.68 -11.91 -4.28
CA ALA A 14 7.83 -13.36 -4.29
C ALA A 14 7.95 -13.94 -2.87
N SER A 15 8.76 -13.30 -2.00
CA SER A 15 8.88 -13.73 -0.60
C SER A 15 7.57 -13.58 0.17
N GLY A 16 6.85 -12.47 -0.01
CA GLY A 16 5.51 -12.29 0.53
C GLY A 16 4.57 -13.42 0.11
N PHE A 17 4.48 -13.68 -1.20
CA PHE A 17 3.65 -14.74 -1.76
C PHE A 17 3.97 -16.13 -1.20
N ILE A 18 5.25 -16.52 -1.19
CA ILE A 18 5.70 -17.81 -0.68
C ILE A 18 5.37 -17.95 0.80
N LEU A 19 5.60 -16.90 1.60
CA LEU A 19 5.28 -16.90 3.03
C LEU A 19 3.77 -17.00 3.27
N GLY A 20 2.94 -16.30 2.49
CA GLY A 20 1.48 -16.38 2.59
C GLY A 20 0.95 -17.77 2.26
N LEU A 21 1.50 -18.37 1.21
CA LEU A 21 1.18 -19.73 0.79
C LEU A 21 1.61 -20.75 1.87
N ALA A 22 2.84 -20.66 2.37
CA ALA A 22 3.34 -21.53 3.43
C ALA A 22 2.53 -21.38 4.74
N ALA A 23 2.20 -20.16 5.15
CA ALA A 23 1.38 -19.90 6.32
C ALA A 23 -0.02 -20.52 6.19
N THR A 24 -0.61 -20.46 5.00
CA THR A 24 -1.94 -21.05 4.75
C THR A 24 -1.89 -22.57 4.71
N LEU A 25 -0.83 -23.16 4.15
CA LEU A 25 -0.64 -24.62 4.16
C LEU A 25 -0.42 -25.17 5.58
N THR A 26 0.14 -24.37 6.48
CA THR A 26 0.47 -24.80 7.85
C THR A 26 -0.64 -24.51 8.86
N PHE A 27 -1.27 -23.33 8.79
CA PHE A 27 -2.26 -22.86 9.76
C PHE A 27 -3.70 -22.80 9.21
N GLY A 28 -3.89 -23.05 7.91
CA GLY A 28 -5.18 -22.95 7.24
C GLY A 28 -5.57 -21.52 6.84
N ALA A 29 -6.56 -21.43 5.95
CA ALA A 29 -7.08 -20.18 5.39
C ALA A 29 -7.60 -19.18 6.43
N SER A 30 -8.18 -19.70 7.52
CA SER A 30 -8.74 -18.91 8.61
C SER A 30 -7.70 -18.05 9.33
N HIS A 31 -6.42 -18.43 9.28
CA HIS A 31 -5.33 -17.66 9.87
C HIS A 31 -5.20 -16.26 9.25
N ILE A 32 -5.46 -16.13 7.94
CA ILE A 32 -5.37 -14.84 7.24
C ILE A 32 -6.41 -13.85 7.80
N LEU A 33 -7.62 -14.34 8.07
CA LEU A 33 -8.71 -13.56 8.64
C LEU A 33 -8.42 -13.09 10.08
N GLN A 34 -7.52 -13.76 10.78
CA GLN A 34 -7.11 -13.41 12.14
C GLN A 34 -5.99 -12.37 12.19
N LEU A 35 -5.45 -11.93 11.05
CA LEU A 35 -4.43 -10.89 11.02
C LEU A 35 -5.01 -9.56 11.52
N PRO A 36 -4.44 -8.93 12.57
CA PRO A 36 -4.95 -7.67 13.10
C PRO A 36 -5.05 -6.56 12.04
N ALA A 37 -4.09 -6.52 11.12
CA ALA A 37 -4.08 -5.55 10.01
C ALA A 37 -5.27 -5.73 9.07
N LEU A 38 -5.65 -6.99 8.77
CA LEU A 38 -6.81 -7.28 7.93
C LEU A 38 -8.11 -6.99 8.66
N SER A 39 -8.23 -7.36 9.94
CA SER A 39 -9.38 -7.05 10.78
C SER A 39 -9.64 -5.54 10.84
N LEU A 40 -8.60 -4.74 11.04
CA LEU A 40 -8.69 -3.28 11.04
C LEU A 40 -9.08 -2.72 9.66
N ALA A 41 -8.50 -3.25 8.58
CA ALA A 41 -8.84 -2.84 7.21
C ALA A 41 -10.31 -3.12 6.89
N LEU A 42 -10.78 -4.33 7.19
CA LEU A 42 -12.19 -4.74 7.03
C LEU A 42 -13.12 -3.86 7.87
N SER A 43 -12.78 -3.62 9.14
CA SER A 43 -13.57 -2.77 10.03
C SER A 43 -13.76 -1.36 9.45
N ARG A 44 -12.69 -0.74 8.93
CA ARG A 44 -12.75 0.58 8.28
C ARG A 44 -13.58 0.56 7.01
N ALA A 45 -13.37 -0.43 6.14
CA ALA A 45 -14.12 -0.57 4.89
C ALA A 45 -15.63 -0.75 5.16
N ILE A 46 -15.98 -1.61 6.11
CA ILE A 46 -17.36 -1.86 6.53
C ILE A 46 -17.98 -0.60 7.15
N PHE A 47 -17.24 0.12 7.99
CA PHE A 47 -17.71 1.37 8.59
C PHE A 47 -18.11 2.38 7.52
N VAL A 48 -17.23 2.62 6.53
CA VAL A 48 -17.53 3.52 5.40
C VAL A 48 -18.73 3.01 4.62
N ALA A 49 -18.73 1.73 4.23
CA ALA A 49 -19.80 1.15 3.43
C ALA A 49 -21.17 1.31 4.08
N LYS A 50 -21.27 1.08 5.40
CA LYS A 50 -22.53 1.24 6.15
C LYS A 50 -23.05 2.68 6.08
N HIS A 51 -22.20 3.67 6.32
CA HIS A 51 -22.62 5.08 6.31
C HIS A 51 -23.03 5.54 4.91
N VAL A 52 -22.27 5.12 3.89
CA VAL A 52 -22.57 5.43 2.49
C VAL A 52 -23.87 4.77 2.05
N PHE A 53 -24.09 3.51 2.41
CA PHE A 53 -25.33 2.81 2.11
C PHE A 53 -26.54 3.47 2.78
N GLN A 54 -26.42 3.87 4.04
CA GLN A 54 -27.47 4.62 4.74
C GLN A 54 -27.78 5.95 4.04
N LEU A 55 -26.75 6.68 3.60
CA LEU A 55 -26.93 7.92 2.85
C LEU A 55 -27.67 7.68 1.52
N LEU A 56 -27.27 6.66 0.75
CA LEU A 56 -27.95 6.31 -0.51
C LEU A 56 -29.40 5.93 -0.27
N ARG A 57 -29.67 5.17 0.79
CA ARG A 57 -31.02 4.81 1.20
C ARG A 57 -31.88 6.03 1.53
N LEU A 58 -31.33 7.02 2.24
CA LEU A 58 -32.02 8.29 2.52
C LEU A 58 -32.34 9.08 1.24
N LEU A 59 -31.54 8.91 0.18
CA LEU A 59 -31.77 9.50 -1.14
C LEU A 59 -32.72 8.66 -2.02
N GLY A 60 -33.30 7.58 -1.50
CA GLY A 60 -34.19 6.67 -2.24
C GLY A 60 -33.47 5.74 -3.21
N LEU A 61 -32.14 5.65 -3.14
CA LEU A 61 -31.32 4.76 -3.96
C LEU A 61 -31.10 3.44 -3.20
N GLU A 62 -32.03 2.50 -3.38
CA GLU A 62 -31.95 1.15 -2.81
C GLU A 62 -31.61 0.09 -3.89
N GLY A 63 -31.16 -1.09 -3.46
CA GLY A 63 -30.94 -2.25 -4.34
C GLY A 63 -29.47 -2.64 -4.56
N PHE A 64 -29.24 -3.66 -5.39
CA PHE A 64 -27.92 -4.28 -5.58
C PHE A 64 -26.82 -3.28 -5.95
N SER A 65 -27.10 -2.34 -6.86
CA SER A 65 -26.13 -1.32 -7.27
C SER A 65 -25.69 -0.41 -6.12
N SER A 66 -26.59 -0.09 -5.18
CA SER A 66 -26.25 0.73 -4.00
C SER A 66 -25.38 -0.05 -3.00
N LEU A 67 -25.58 -1.38 -2.88
CA LEU A 67 -24.72 -2.26 -2.08
C LEU A 67 -23.32 -2.38 -2.69
N VAL A 68 -23.24 -2.62 -4.01
CA VAL A 68 -21.96 -2.67 -4.75
C VAL A 68 -21.21 -1.36 -4.57
N PHE A 69 -21.85 -0.22 -4.85
CA PHE A 69 -21.19 1.07 -4.75
C PHE A 69 -20.72 1.39 -3.32
N SER A 70 -21.54 1.12 -2.31
CA SER A 70 -21.18 1.42 -0.91
C SER A 70 -20.03 0.55 -0.40
N LEU A 71 -20.04 -0.76 -0.67
CA LEU A 71 -18.92 -1.65 -0.37
C LEU A 71 -17.67 -1.26 -1.16
N GLY A 72 -17.81 -1.02 -2.46
CA GLY A 72 -16.73 -0.58 -3.33
C GLY A 72 -16.10 0.73 -2.85
N LEU A 73 -16.89 1.68 -2.37
CA LEU A 73 -16.35 2.92 -1.80
C LEU A 73 -15.56 2.67 -0.51
N GLY A 74 -16.02 1.74 0.34
CA GLY A 74 -15.28 1.32 1.54
C GLY A 74 -13.92 0.70 1.22
N ILE A 75 -13.89 -0.24 0.27
CA ILE A 75 -12.66 -0.89 -0.22
C ILE A 75 -11.72 0.16 -0.85
N PHE A 76 -12.27 1.00 -1.74
CA PHE A 76 -11.52 2.05 -2.42
C PHE A 76 -10.83 3.00 -1.44
N LEU A 77 -11.53 3.50 -0.43
CA LEU A 77 -10.95 4.43 0.54
C LEU A 77 -9.84 3.77 1.38
N ASN A 78 -9.98 2.50 1.74
CA ASN A 78 -8.92 1.77 2.44
C ASN A 78 -7.67 1.63 1.55
N ASN A 79 -7.84 1.26 0.29
CA ASN A 79 -6.73 1.10 -0.66
C ASN A 79 -6.08 2.44 -1.03
N LEU A 80 -6.89 3.50 -1.15
CA LEU A 80 -6.42 4.87 -1.38
C LEU A 80 -5.57 5.36 -0.21
N MET A 81 -5.95 5.04 1.03
CA MET A 81 -5.15 5.39 2.21
C MET A 81 -3.77 4.73 2.18
N VAL A 82 -3.70 3.44 1.83
CA VAL A 82 -2.44 2.71 1.69
C VAL A 82 -1.55 3.34 0.62
N VAL A 83 -2.09 3.59 -0.57
CA VAL A 83 -1.37 4.25 -1.66
C VAL A 83 -0.93 5.66 -1.28
N GLY A 84 -1.77 6.43 -0.58
CA GLY A 84 -1.44 7.75 -0.08
C GLY A 84 -0.26 7.73 0.89
N ILE A 85 -0.21 6.76 1.80
CA ILE A 85 0.91 6.56 2.73
C ILE A 85 2.20 6.24 1.95
N ILE A 86 2.14 5.31 1.00
CA ILE A 86 3.31 4.92 0.18
C ILE A 86 3.82 6.11 -0.64
N ALA A 87 2.92 6.90 -1.24
CA ALA A 87 3.26 8.06 -2.06
C ALA A 87 3.81 9.25 -1.26
N THR A 88 3.39 9.43 -0.01
CA THR A 88 3.84 10.57 0.81
C THR A 88 5.07 10.26 1.63
N ALA A 89 5.30 8.99 1.98
CA ALA A 89 6.42 8.55 2.81
C ALA A 89 7.80 9.04 2.34
N PRO A 90 8.21 8.90 1.05
CA PRO A 90 9.50 9.39 0.60
C PRO A 90 9.69 10.89 0.86
N ILE A 91 8.64 11.69 0.65
CA ILE A 91 8.67 13.15 0.86
C ILE A 91 8.91 13.45 2.34
N LEU A 92 8.12 12.84 3.23
CA LEU A 92 8.22 13.06 4.67
C LEU A 92 9.59 12.61 5.21
N ILE A 93 10.05 11.42 4.82
CA ILE A 93 11.32 10.85 5.29
C ILE A 93 12.51 11.68 4.83
N PHE A 94 12.56 12.08 3.55
CA PHE A 94 13.70 12.85 3.05
C PHE A 94 13.71 14.30 3.52
N LYS A 95 12.53 14.92 3.72
CA LYS A 95 12.44 16.25 4.36
C LYS A 95 12.76 16.23 5.84
N ALA A 96 12.61 15.09 6.53
CA ALA A 96 12.96 14.96 7.94
C ALA A 96 14.49 15.02 8.17
N LYS A 97 15.31 14.59 7.22
CA LYS A 97 16.78 14.53 7.42
C LYS A 97 17.42 15.89 7.74
N PRO A 98 17.23 16.97 6.96
CA PRO A 98 17.83 18.28 7.29
C PRO A 98 17.44 18.79 8.67
N PHE A 99 16.21 18.52 9.09
CA PHE A 99 15.72 18.90 10.41
C PHE A 99 16.38 18.08 11.51
N SER A 100 16.39 16.76 11.34
CA SER A 100 17.00 15.77 12.24
C SER A 100 18.50 16.03 12.42
N ASP A 101 19.27 16.14 11.34
CA ASP A 101 20.73 16.35 11.40
C ASP A 101 21.10 17.68 12.08
N LYS A 102 20.32 18.74 11.89
CA LYS A 102 20.56 20.03 12.55
C LYS A 102 20.40 19.95 14.07
N HIS A 103 19.38 19.24 14.56
CA HIS A 103 19.12 19.12 15.99
C HIS A 103 20.02 18.08 16.65
N PHE A 104 20.19 16.92 16.02
CA PHE A 104 21.07 15.87 16.52
C PHE A 104 22.54 16.26 16.48
N GLY A 105 22.98 17.01 15.45
CA GLY A 105 24.33 17.56 15.38
C GLY A 105 24.66 18.48 16.57
N LYS A 106 23.72 19.33 16.98
CA LYS A 106 23.87 20.17 18.18
C LYS A 106 23.97 19.35 19.46
N LEU A 107 23.14 18.31 19.61
CA LEU A 107 23.17 17.41 20.76
C LEU A 107 24.47 16.60 20.82
N TYR A 108 24.95 16.10 19.68
CA TYR A 108 26.23 15.40 19.57
C TYR A 108 27.40 16.31 19.96
N GLN A 109 27.43 17.54 19.46
CA GLN A 109 28.46 18.52 19.82
C GLN A 109 28.42 18.89 21.31
N ARG A 110 27.22 19.00 21.90
CA ARG A 110 27.05 19.42 23.29
C ARG A 110 27.34 18.31 24.30
N TYR A 111 26.97 17.07 24.00
CA TYR A 111 27.00 15.97 24.97
C TYR A 111 27.95 14.82 24.58
N GLY A 112 28.56 14.83 23.38
CA GLY A 112 29.45 13.77 22.91
C GLY A 112 28.78 12.41 22.70
N LEU A 113 27.45 12.32 22.85
CA LEU A 113 26.69 11.08 22.77
C LEU A 113 26.60 10.59 21.32
N ARG A 114 27.31 9.51 20.99
CA ARG A 114 27.35 8.90 19.64
C ARG A 114 25.96 8.57 19.05
N LEU A 115 24.95 8.39 19.90
CA LEU A 115 23.57 8.13 19.50
C LEU A 115 22.97 9.27 18.66
N PHE A 116 23.45 10.50 18.82
CA PHE A 116 23.01 11.69 18.09
C PHE A 116 23.94 12.08 16.94
N LYS A 117 24.87 11.19 16.55
CA LYS A 117 25.75 11.46 15.40
C LYS A 117 24.88 11.60 14.14
N PRO A 118 25.08 12.66 13.32
CA PRO A 118 24.33 12.85 12.08
C PRO A 118 24.40 11.59 11.21
N ILE A 119 23.23 11.06 10.84
CA ILE A 119 23.14 9.83 10.07
C ILE A 119 23.16 10.20 8.58
N GLY A 120 24.11 9.63 7.84
CA GLY A 120 24.20 9.84 6.40
C GLY A 120 22.91 9.43 5.67
N TRP A 121 22.79 9.80 4.40
CA TRP A 121 21.61 9.49 3.58
C TRP A 121 21.21 8.01 3.54
N ARG A 122 22.14 7.09 3.80
CA ARG A 122 21.93 5.65 3.72
C ARG A 122 20.74 5.17 4.58
N ALA A 123 20.62 5.61 5.84
CA ALA A 123 19.54 5.16 6.70
C ALA A 123 18.17 5.68 6.25
N TYR A 124 18.10 6.95 5.84
CA TYR A 124 16.86 7.55 5.31
C TYR A 124 16.43 6.89 3.99
N LYS A 125 17.39 6.54 3.14
CA LYS A 125 17.12 5.78 1.90
C LYS A 125 16.53 4.40 2.23
N VAL A 126 17.12 3.69 3.19
CA VAL A 126 16.59 2.39 3.64
C VAL A 126 15.18 2.55 4.20
N LEU A 127 14.95 3.52 5.09
CA LEU A 127 13.64 3.77 5.67
C LEU A 127 12.58 4.09 4.61
N ALA A 128 12.92 4.90 3.62
CA ALA A 128 12.02 5.24 2.51
C ALA A 128 11.74 4.06 1.57
N ILE A 129 12.62 3.07 1.50
CA ILE A 129 12.44 1.86 0.68
C ILE A 129 11.63 0.79 1.42
N ILE A 130 11.79 0.67 2.74
CA ILE A 130 11.12 -0.36 3.54
C ILE A 130 9.61 -0.29 3.38
N LEU A 131 9.02 0.90 3.36
CA LEU A 131 7.57 1.03 3.35
C LEU A 131 6.93 0.54 2.03
N PRO A 132 7.38 0.95 0.83
CA PRO A 132 6.94 0.35 -0.44
C PRO A 132 7.15 -1.17 -0.51
N PHE A 133 8.29 -1.64 0.02
CA PHE A 133 8.64 -3.06 0.02
C PHE A 133 7.73 -3.89 0.90
N TYR A 134 7.50 -3.41 2.12
CA TYR A 134 6.63 -4.04 3.08
C TYR A 134 5.19 -4.07 2.58
N ALA A 135 4.70 -2.97 2.02
CA ALA A 135 3.36 -2.92 1.43
C ALA A 135 3.19 -3.94 0.29
N LEU A 136 4.19 -4.04 -0.59
CA LEU A 136 4.17 -5.01 -1.68
C LEU A 136 4.24 -6.46 -1.16
N ALA A 137 5.14 -6.75 -0.22
CA ALA A 137 5.25 -8.06 0.39
C ALA A 137 3.97 -8.47 1.11
N LEU A 138 3.33 -7.54 1.83
CA LEU A 138 2.06 -7.78 2.52
C LEU A 138 0.92 -8.07 1.54
N GLN A 139 0.81 -7.31 0.45
CA GLN A 139 -0.19 -7.56 -0.59
C GLN A 139 -0.04 -8.97 -1.17
N PHE A 140 1.19 -9.33 -1.54
CA PHE A 140 1.46 -10.66 -2.10
C PHE A 140 1.34 -11.78 -1.06
N TYR A 141 1.59 -11.51 0.21
CA TYR A 141 1.31 -12.44 1.30
C TYR A 141 -0.19 -12.75 1.41
N LEU A 142 -1.04 -11.71 1.36
CA LEU A 142 -2.49 -11.90 1.38
C LEU A 142 -2.95 -12.70 0.15
N ILE A 143 -2.43 -12.38 -1.04
CA ILE A 143 -2.72 -13.12 -2.28
C ILE A 143 -2.29 -14.59 -2.18
N GLY A 144 -1.07 -14.85 -1.72
CA GLY A 144 -0.55 -16.21 -1.58
C GLY A 144 -1.39 -17.05 -0.63
N GLY A 145 -1.93 -16.42 0.42
CA GLY A 145 -2.81 -17.13 1.34
C GLY A 145 -4.25 -17.32 0.85
N THR A 146 -4.80 -16.36 0.09
CA THR A 146 -6.17 -16.48 -0.42
C THR A 146 -6.26 -17.35 -1.67
N VAL A 147 -5.18 -17.50 -2.45
CA VAL A 147 -5.11 -18.35 -3.66
C VAL A 147 -5.50 -19.80 -3.37
N LEU A 148 -5.07 -20.35 -2.24
CA LEU A 148 -5.42 -21.73 -1.85
C LEU A 148 -6.89 -21.87 -1.41
N SER A 149 -7.50 -20.77 -0.96
CA SER A 149 -8.85 -20.75 -0.38
C SER A 149 -9.93 -20.46 -1.44
N LEU A 150 -9.61 -19.63 -2.43
CA LEU A 150 -10.55 -19.17 -3.45
C LEU A 150 -10.60 -20.11 -4.67
N GLY A 151 -9.63 -21.01 -4.81
CA GLY A 151 -9.38 -21.73 -6.05
C GLY A 151 -8.87 -20.78 -7.14
N LEU A 152 -8.17 -21.31 -8.14
CA LEU A 152 -7.68 -20.52 -9.29
C LEU A 152 -8.82 -20.20 -10.27
N ASP A 153 -9.93 -19.65 -9.78
CA ASP A 153 -11.01 -19.17 -10.65
C ASP A 153 -10.67 -17.75 -11.14
N PRO A 154 -10.26 -17.58 -12.41
CA PRO A 154 -9.84 -16.29 -12.93
C PRO A 154 -10.97 -15.24 -12.88
N PHE A 155 -12.24 -15.67 -12.93
CA PHE A 155 -13.38 -14.76 -12.85
C PHE A 155 -13.59 -14.18 -11.45
N LYS A 156 -13.16 -14.88 -10.39
CA LYS A 156 -13.24 -14.38 -9.00
C LYS A 156 -12.07 -13.47 -8.62
N LEU A 157 -11.07 -13.37 -9.48
CA LEU A 157 -9.81 -12.66 -9.22
C LEU A 157 -9.59 -11.49 -10.19
N CYS A 158 -10.56 -11.15 -11.04
CA CYS A 158 -10.40 -10.07 -12.04
C CYS A 158 -10.05 -8.70 -11.44
N PHE A 159 -10.47 -8.40 -10.19
CA PHE A 159 -10.14 -7.16 -9.49
C PHE A 159 -8.65 -7.04 -9.12
N LEU A 160 -7.94 -8.17 -8.97
CA LEU A 160 -6.54 -8.18 -8.54
C LEU A 160 -5.61 -7.56 -9.59
N ILE A 161 -5.90 -7.73 -10.88
CA ILE A 161 -5.07 -7.18 -11.96
C ILE A 161 -4.98 -5.65 -11.87
N PRO A 162 -6.11 -4.89 -11.87
CA PRO A 162 -6.04 -3.45 -11.72
C PRO A 162 -5.46 -3.05 -10.35
N GLU A 163 -5.86 -3.69 -9.25
CA GLU A 163 -5.34 -3.36 -7.91
C GLU A 163 -3.81 -3.51 -7.82
N LEU A 164 -3.28 -4.66 -8.26
CA LEU A 164 -1.84 -4.94 -8.28
C LEU A 164 -1.10 -3.95 -9.16
N SER A 165 -1.64 -3.61 -10.33
CA SER A 165 -1.00 -2.64 -11.23
C SER A 165 -0.83 -1.27 -10.58
N ALA A 166 -1.85 -0.82 -9.83
CA ALA A 166 -1.83 0.43 -9.09
C ALA A 166 -0.81 0.40 -7.93
N ILE A 167 -0.80 -0.68 -7.14
CA ILE A 167 0.12 -0.83 -5.99
C ILE A 167 1.56 -0.96 -6.49
N ILE A 168 1.84 -1.83 -7.46
CA ILE A 168 3.19 -2.04 -8.01
C ILE A 168 3.73 -0.73 -8.60
N SER A 169 2.92 -0.02 -9.40
CA SER A 169 3.32 1.26 -9.98
C SER A 169 3.64 2.30 -8.92
N THR A 170 2.80 2.40 -7.88
CA THR A 170 3.02 3.32 -6.75
C THR A 170 4.31 2.98 -6.02
N CYS A 171 4.56 1.71 -5.71
CA CYS A 171 5.78 1.27 -5.05
C CYS A 171 7.03 1.53 -5.88
N LEU A 172 6.99 1.27 -7.20
CA LEU A 172 8.09 1.55 -8.11
C LEU A 172 8.44 3.04 -8.15
N ILE A 173 7.42 3.91 -8.25
CA ILE A 173 7.62 5.36 -8.27
C ILE A 173 8.17 5.83 -6.91
N ALA A 174 7.60 5.35 -5.79
CA ALA A 174 8.00 5.72 -4.43
C ALA A 174 9.45 5.36 -4.08
N VAL A 175 10.02 4.32 -4.69
CA VAL A 175 11.41 3.88 -4.46
C VAL A 175 12.42 4.76 -5.21
N GLN A 176 12.03 5.44 -6.29
CA GLN A 176 12.96 6.19 -7.17
C GLN A 176 13.83 7.22 -6.43
N PRO A 177 13.32 8.07 -5.52
CA PRO A 177 14.14 9.09 -4.88
C PRO A 177 15.26 8.48 -4.04
N SER A 178 15.03 7.31 -3.43
CA SER A 178 15.98 6.58 -2.60
C SER A 178 17.19 6.05 -3.36
N MET A 179 17.06 5.89 -4.68
CA MET A 179 18.14 5.39 -5.55
C MET A 179 19.15 6.47 -5.95
N SER A 180 18.85 7.75 -5.69
CA SER A 180 19.76 8.86 -5.99
C SER A 180 20.78 9.08 -4.89
N GLU A 181 21.97 9.59 -5.23
CA GLU A 181 22.99 9.99 -4.24
C GLU A 181 22.46 11.04 -3.26
N ASN A 182 21.72 12.03 -3.77
CA ASN A 182 21.04 13.06 -2.98
C ASN A 182 19.51 13.04 -3.23
N PRO A 183 18.74 12.30 -2.40
CA PRO A 183 17.30 12.12 -2.58
C PRO A 183 16.48 13.41 -2.55
N LEU A 184 16.92 14.43 -1.80
CA LEU A 184 16.21 15.72 -1.71
C LEU A 184 16.07 16.40 -3.07
N ASN A 185 17.13 16.36 -3.88
CA ASN A 185 17.14 16.98 -5.20
C ASN A 185 16.18 16.27 -6.17
N ARG A 186 15.78 15.04 -5.88
CA ARG A 186 14.81 14.26 -6.67
C ARG A 186 13.37 14.47 -6.24
N LEU A 187 13.10 15.04 -5.06
CA LEU A 187 11.74 15.24 -4.57
C LEU A 187 10.85 16.11 -5.48
N PRO A 188 11.33 17.19 -6.13
CA PRO A 188 10.49 17.97 -7.04
C PRO A 188 10.02 17.15 -8.24
N ALA A 189 10.95 16.46 -8.92
CA ALA A 189 10.64 15.59 -10.05
C ALA A 189 9.73 14.43 -9.66
N TYR A 190 9.96 13.83 -8.48
CA TYR A 190 9.08 12.82 -7.90
C TYR A 190 7.66 13.35 -7.65
N SER A 191 7.53 14.53 -7.06
CA SER A 191 6.23 15.13 -6.75
C SER A 191 5.46 15.44 -8.03
N GLU A 192 6.16 15.91 -9.08
CA GLU A 192 5.54 16.15 -10.38
C GLU A 192 5.07 14.84 -11.04
N LEU A 193 5.89 13.79 -10.99
CA LEU A 193 5.54 12.47 -11.50
C LEU A 193 4.32 11.90 -10.75
N MET A 194 4.31 11.97 -9.42
CA MET A 194 3.17 11.53 -8.60
C MET A 194 1.92 12.34 -8.90
N ARG A 195 2.03 13.67 -9.08
CA ARG A 195 0.88 14.51 -9.46
C ARG A 195 0.26 14.07 -10.79
N LYS A 196 1.07 13.65 -11.76
CA LYS A 196 0.61 13.14 -13.07
C LYS A 196 0.05 11.71 -12.97
N ALA A 197 0.68 10.85 -12.16
CA ALA A 197 0.30 9.44 -12.03
C ALA A 197 -0.92 9.21 -11.11
N MET A 198 -1.08 10.04 -10.07
CA MET A 198 -2.10 9.83 -9.03
C MET A 198 -3.54 9.73 -9.58
N PRO A 199 -4.00 10.58 -10.52
CA PRO A 199 -5.35 10.45 -11.07
C PRO A 199 -5.59 9.08 -11.71
N ILE A 200 -4.60 8.55 -12.41
CA ILE A 200 -4.66 7.22 -13.05
C ILE A 200 -4.70 6.13 -11.98
N ILE A 201 -3.80 6.20 -10.99
CA ILE A 201 -3.74 5.26 -9.87
C ILE A 201 -5.08 5.23 -9.12
N VAL A 202 -5.64 6.40 -8.80
CA VAL A 202 -6.93 6.56 -8.14
C VAL A 202 -8.06 5.93 -8.96
N SER A 203 -8.08 6.17 -10.27
CA SER A 203 -9.12 5.63 -11.16
C SER A 203 -9.05 4.11 -11.25
N ILE A 204 -7.84 3.56 -11.34
CA ILE A 204 -7.61 2.10 -11.36
C ILE A 204 -8.02 1.46 -10.03
N LEU A 205 -7.68 2.07 -8.89
CA LEU A 205 -8.09 1.58 -7.57
C LEU A 205 -9.61 1.63 -7.39
N PHE A 206 -10.26 2.68 -7.90
CA PHE A 206 -11.71 2.79 -7.84
C PHE A 206 -12.37 1.68 -8.66
N LEU A 207 -11.90 1.46 -9.90
CA LEU A 207 -12.37 0.36 -10.74
C LEU A 207 -12.15 -1.01 -10.07
N ALA A 208 -10.97 -1.26 -9.52
CA ALA A 208 -10.66 -2.49 -8.80
C ALA A 208 -11.62 -2.71 -7.63
N ALA A 209 -11.89 -1.68 -6.83
CA ALA A 209 -12.77 -1.78 -5.69
C ALA A 209 -14.24 -2.04 -6.08
N ILE A 210 -14.73 -1.44 -7.18
CA ILE A 210 -16.06 -1.75 -7.70
C ILE A 210 -16.12 -3.20 -8.18
N LEU A 211 -15.11 -3.69 -8.91
CA LEU A 211 -15.05 -5.08 -9.36
C LEU A 211 -15.03 -6.06 -8.17
N GLU A 212 -14.20 -5.78 -7.17
CA GLU A 212 -14.11 -6.59 -5.95
C GLU A 212 -15.46 -6.64 -5.22
N SER A 213 -16.10 -5.48 -5.02
CA SER A 213 -17.41 -5.40 -4.36
C SER A 213 -18.51 -6.14 -5.12
N TYR A 214 -18.52 -6.04 -6.45
CA TYR A 214 -19.46 -6.76 -7.30
C TYR A 214 -19.26 -8.27 -7.17
N GLN A 215 -18.01 -8.74 -7.23
CA GLN A 215 -17.67 -10.16 -7.10
C GLN A 215 -18.04 -10.71 -5.72
N LEU A 216 -17.72 -9.98 -4.65
CA LEU A 216 -18.08 -10.36 -3.29
C LEU A 216 -19.60 -10.51 -3.12
N LEU A 217 -20.39 -9.64 -3.76
CA LEU A 217 -21.84 -9.68 -3.68
C LEU A 217 -22.51 -10.64 -4.65
N SER A 218 -21.88 -10.97 -5.78
CA SER A 218 -22.44 -11.89 -6.79
C SER A 218 -22.23 -13.37 -6.49
N VAL A 219 -21.36 -13.68 -5.52
CA VAL A 219 -21.07 -15.05 -5.06
C VAL A 219 -22.08 -15.51 -3.98
N PHE A 220 -22.91 -14.59 -3.48
CA PHE A 220 -24.04 -14.83 -2.58
C PHE A 220 -25.36 -14.51 -3.28
#